data_AF-A0A127P6K9-F1
#
_entry.id   AF-A0A127P6K9-F1
#
_cell.length_a   1.000
_cell.length_b   1.000
_cell.length_c   1.000
_cell.angle_alpha   90.00
_cell.angle_beta   90.00
_cell.angle_gamma   90.00
#
_symmetry.space_group_name_H-M   'P 1'
#
loop_
_entity.id
_entity.type
_entity.pdbx_description
1 polymer ?
#
loop_
_entity_poly.entity_id
_entity_poly.type
_entity_poly.pdbx_seq_one_letter_code
_entity_poly.pdbx_strand_id
1 'polypeptide(L)'
;MLGEDLKVRAFLKKKLKNASVGRVVIERPAKNARITIYSSRPGVVIGKKGEDIEVLKSALTKLMGVPVHVNIEEIRKPEIDAQLIADSIAQQLEKRIMFRRAMKRAMQNAMRLGAQGIKIMSSGRLNGIEIARTEWYREGRVPLHTLRADIDYGFGEAETTYGIIGIKVWVYKGDRLANGDAPVIDVPNDDDKKRRGPRRDDGKPAGRPRAKTTTAGPGAPAARPARAKKPDGAAEGVAVAAPAEKAGE
;
A
#
# COMPACT_ATOMS: atom_id res chain seq x y z
N MET A 1 2.32 11.29 36.05
CA MET A 1 1.97 9.99 35.42
C MET A 1 1.73 10.10 33.90
N LEU A 2 0.83 10.95 33.39
CA LEU A 2 0.64 11.12 31.94
C LEU A 2 1.90 11.61 31.19
N GLY A 3 2.67 12.54 31.80
CA GLY A 3 3.87 13.10 31.17
C GLY A 3 4.97 12.07 30.89
N GLU A 4 5.10 11.04 31.72
CA GLU A 4 6.04 9.94 31.48
C GLU A 4 5.59 9.08 30.29
N ASP A 5 4.30 8.76 30.22
CA ASP A 5 3.75 7.95 29.13
C ASP A 5 3.90 8.65 27.78
N LEU A 6 3.71 9.97 27.73
CA LEU A 6 3.96 10.77 26.53
C LEU A 6 5.43 10.74 26.11
N LYS A 7 6.36 10.87 27.07
CA LYS A 7 7.80 10.76 26.82
C LYS A 7 8.16 9.36 26.29
N VAL A 8 7.61 8.30 26.87
CA VAL A 8 7.83 6.92 26.41
C VAL A 8 7.27 6.71 25.01
N ARG A 9 6.06 7.18 24.73
CA ARG A 9 5.46 7.09 23.38
C ARG A 9 6.31 7.83 22.34
N ALA A 10 6.76 9.04 22.64
CA ALA A 10 7.63 9.81 21.75
C ALA A 10 8.99 9.12 21.54
N PHE A 11 9.59 8.60 22.61
CA PHE A 11 10.84 7.85 22.56
C PHE A 11 10.73 6.59 21.70
N LEU A 12 9.67 5.80 21.90
CA LEU A 12 9.40 4.59 21.12
C LEU A 12 9.17 4.93 19.64
N LYS A 13 8.37 5.96 19.34
CA LYS A 13 8.11 6.38 17.96
C LYS A 13 9.39 6.83 17.24
N LYS A 14 10.32 7.48 17.94
CA LYS A 14 11.61 7.92 17.38
C LYS A 14 12.58 6.75 17.17
N LYS A 15 12.72 5.88 18.17
CA LYS A 15 13.69 4.76 18.13
C LYS A 15 13.24 3.65 17.18
N LEU A 16 11.94 3.39 17.08
CA LEU A 16 11.36 2.30 16.31
C LEU A 16 10.80 2.75 14.93
N LYS A 17 11.28 3.87 14.37
CA LYS A 17 10.86 4.33 13.01
C LYS A 17 11.00 3.23 11.96
N ASN A 18 12.07 2.43 12.02
CA ASN A 18 12.34 1.36 11.07
C ASN A 18 11.43 0.13 11.26
N ALA A 19 10.91 -0.07 12.49
CA ALA A 19 10.11 -1.23 12.84
C ALA A 19 8.64 -1.10 12.41
N SER A 20 8.19 0.09 11.97
CA SER A 20 6.81 0.33 11.53
C SER A 20 5.79 -0.11 12.60
N VAL A 21 5.76 0.68 13.69
CA VAL A 21 4.91 0.48 14.87
C VAL A 21 3.54 1.11 14.62
N GLY A 22 2.46 0.33 14.75
CA GLY A 22 1.09 0.83 14.57
C GLY A 22 0.53 1.40 15.87
N ARG A 23 0.54 0.60 16.94
CA ARG A 23 -0.05 0.97 18.24
C ARG A 23 0.90 0.63 19.39
N VAL A 24 0.92 1.48 20.41
CA VAL A 24 1.60 1.21 21.69
C VAL A 24 0.57 1.26 22.80
N VAL A 25 0.43 0.16 23.52
CA VAL A 25 -0.42 0.04 24.71
C VAL A 25 0.50 0.02 25.92
N ILE A 26 0.21 0.90 26.89
CA ILE A 26 0.97 1.00 28.13
C ILE A 26 -0.02 0.69 29.25
N GLU A 27 0.23 -0.39 29.96
CA GLU A 27 -0.50 -0.81 31.15
C GLU A 27 0.44 -0.67 32.35
N ARG A 28 -0.07 -0.21 33.49
CA ARG A 28 0.74 -0.08 34.71
C ARG A 28 0.09 -0.84 35.87
N PRO A 29 0.16 -2.18 35.88
CA PRO A 29 -0.32 -2.96 37.02
C PRO A 29 0.65 -2.79 38.20
N ALA A 30 0.14 -2.24 39.32
CA ALA A 30 0.78 -2.13 40.64
C ALA A 30 2.33 -2.05 40.63
N LYS A 31 2.87 -0.82 40.51
CA LYS A 31 4.31 -0.49 40.51
C LYS A 31 5.14 -1.08 39.36
N ASN A 32 4.56 -1.89 38.47
CA ASN A 32 5.20 -2.39 37.26
C ASN A 32 4.58 -1.73 36.03
N ALA A 33 5.35 -1.65 34.94
CA ALA A 33 4.83 -1.19 33.64
C ALA A 33 4.92 -2.34 32.62
N ARG A 34 3.81 -2.63 31.94
CA ARG A 34 3.73 -3.55 30.81
C ARG A 34 3.47 -2.74 29.55
N ILE A 35 4.39 -2.83 28.59
CA ILE A 35 4.30 -2.11 27.33
C ILE A 35 4.11 -3.14 26.22
N THR A 36 2.94 -3.12 25.59
CA THR A 36 2.63 -3.96 24.43
C THR A 36 2.78 -3.13 23.16
N ILE A 37 3.74 -3.51 22.33
CA ILE A 37 4.07 -2.85 21.06
C ILE A 37 3.47 -3.68 19.93
N TYR A 38 2.56 -3.07 19.18
CA TYR A 38 2.00 -3.65 17.96
C TYR A 38 2.85 -3.22 16.78
N SER A 39 3.55 -4.18 16.18
CA SER A 39 4.47 -3.94 15.07
C SER A 39 4.11 -4.80 13.86
N SER A 40 4.32 -4.25 12.67
CA SER A 40 4.26 -5.02 11.42
C SER A 40 5.52 -5.86 11.18
N ARG A 41 6.64 -5.50 11.83
CA ARG A 41 7.93 -6.19 11.71
C ARG A 41 8.49 -6.47 13.10
N PRO A 42 8.02 -7.53 13.79
CA PRO A 42 8.51 -7.85 15.13
C PRO A 42 10.00 -8.19 15.15
N GLY A 43 10.52 -8.83 14.09
CA GLY A 43 11.94 -9.20 13.99
C GLY A 43 12.90 -8.00 14.07
N VAL A 44 12.50 -6.83 13.56
CA VAL A 44 13.32 -5.60 13.64
C VAL A 44 13.33 -5.03 15.06
N VAL A 45 12.27 -5.26 15.85
CA VAL A 45 12.19 -4.80 17.25
C VAL A 45 13.01 -5.68 18.18
N ILE A 46 13.08 -6.98 17.90
CA ILE A 46 13.84 -7.97 18.68
C ILE A 46 15.34 -7.84 18.38
N GLY A 47 15.71 -7.55 17.14
CA GLY A 47 17.10 -7.43 16.70
C GLY A 47 17.79 -8.78 16.50
N LYS A 48 19.11 -8.76 16.25
CA LYS A 48 19.90 -10.00 16.12
C LYS A 48 20.13 -10.58 17.52
N LYS A 49 19.66 -11.81 17.77
CA LYS A 49 19.78 -12.53 19.05
C LYS A 49 19.11 -11.87 20.27
N GLY A 50 18.24 -10.87 20.09
CA GLY A 50 17.56 -10.21 21.21
C GLY A 50 18.34 -9.06 21.87
N GLU A 51 19.41 -8.57 21.25
CA GLU A 51 20.19 -7.46 21.81
C GLU A 51 19.35 -6.16 21.92
N ASP A 52 18.59 -5.84 20.87
CA ASP A 52 17.82 -4.59 20.80
C ASP A 52 16.71 -4.53 21.86
N ILE A 53 16.11 -5.65 22.23
CA ILE A 53 15.06 -5.69 23.26
C ILE A 53 15.63 -5.44 24.67
N GLU A 54 16.85 -5.91 24.97
CA GLU A 54 17.51 -5.66 26.24
C GLU A 54 17.91 -4.19 26.38
N VAL A 55 18.45 -3.60 25.31
CA VAL A 55 18.75 -2.16 25.25
C VAL A 55 17.47 -1.34 25.40
N LEU A 56 16.37 -1.76 24.77
CA LEU A 56 15.07 -1.09 24.87
C LEU A 56 14.51 -1.17 26.30
N LYS A 57 14.52 -2.35 26.92
CA LYS A 57 14.05 -2.57 28.30
C LYS A 57 14.84 -1.73 29.30
N SER A 58 16.17 -1.66 29.13
CA SER A 58 17.05 -0.86 29.97
C SER A 58 16.78 0.63 29.82
N ALA A 59 16.59 1.13 28.59
CA ALA A 59 16.25 2.53 28.34
C ALA A 59 14.87 2.91 28.90
N LEU A 60 13.87 2.03 28.75
CA LEU A 60 12.52 2.26 29.27
C LEU A 60 12.49 2.25 30.80
N THR A 61 13.23 1.34 31.44
CA THR A 61 13.35 1.30 32.90
C THR A 61 13.96 2.60 33.45
N LYS A 62 15.03 3.12 32.80
CA LYS A 62 15.64 4.40 33.17
C LYS A 62 14.69 5.59 33.04
N LEU A 63 13.86 5.61 31.99
CA LEU A 63 12.89 6.69 31.76
C LEU A 63 11.71 6.64 32.72
N MET A 64 11.27 5.45 33.11
CA MET A 64 10.05 5.23 33.87
C MET A 64 10.30 5.11 35.38
N GLY A 65 11.53 4.81 35.80
CA GLY A 65 11.88 4.58 37.21
C GLY A 65 11.22 3.34 37.84
N VAL A 66 10.52 2.53 37.04
CA VAL A 66 9.85 1.30 37.43
C VAL A 66 10.30 0.15 36.52
N PRO A 67 10.28 -1.11 37.00
CA PRO A 67 10.60 -2.26 36.16
C PRO A 67 9.57 -2.39 35.02
N VAL A 68 10.08 -2.43 33.78
CA VAL A 68 9.29 -2.51 32.56
C VAL A 68 9.35 -3.91 31.95
N HIS A 69 8.19 -4.45 31.58
CA HIS A 69 8.05 -5.65 30.76
C HIS A 69 7.58 -5.24 29.36
N VAL A 70 8.32 -5.64 28.33
CA VAL A 70 8.00 -5.34 26.93
C VAL A 70 7.40 -6.58 26.29
N ASN A 71 6.19 -6.45 25.75
CA ASN A 71 5.51 -7.46 24.94
C ASN A 71 5.44 -6.97 23.49
N ILE A 72 5.73 -7.86 22.53
CA ILE A 72 5.71 -7.51 21.11
C ILE A 72 4.64 -8.37 20.44
N GLU A 73 3.62 -7.71 19.91
CA GLU A 73 2.54 -8.34 19.17
C GLU A 73 2.64 -7.99 17.68
N GLU A 74 2.45 -9.00 16.84
CA GLU A 74 2.50 -8.83 15.40
C GLU A 74 1.15 -8.38 14.84
N ILE A 75 1.18 -7.35 14.00
CA ILE A 75 0.02 -6.94 13.21
C ILE A 75 -0.05 -7.82 11.96
N ARG A 76 -1.00 -8.76 11.95
CA ARG A 76 -1.19 -9.72 10.84
C ARG A 76 -1.41 -9.07 9.47
N LYS A 77 -2.11 -7.93 9.42
CA LYS A 77 -2.47 -7.22 8.19
C LYS A 77 -2.08 -5.74 8.28
N PRO A 78 -0.82 -5.36 7.96
CA PRO A 78 -0.34 -4.00 8.15
C PRO A 78 -0.98 -2.98 7.19
N GLU A 79 -1.40 -3.41 5.99
CA GLU A 79 -2.02 -2.52 4.99
C GLU A 79 -3.48 -2.14 5.32
N ILE A 80 -4.03 -2.64 6.43
CA ILE A 80 -5.36 -2.26 6.95
C ILE A 80 -5.23 -1.29 8.14
N ASP A 81 -4.07 -1.23 8.77
CA ASP A 81 -3.82 -0.33 9.89
C ASP A 81 -3.58 1.09 9.38
N ALA A 82 -4.40 2.04 9.85
CA ALA A 82 -4.39 3.38 9.30
C ALA A 82 -3.07 4.13 9.59
N GLN A 83 -2.45 3.89 10.75
CA GLN A 83 -1.18 4.53 11.11
C GLN A 83 -0.04 4.01 10.25
N LEU A 84 0.04 2.70 10.02
CA LEU A 84 1.07 2.11 9.16
C LEU A 84 0.97 2.56 7.70
N ILE A 85 -0.25 2.72 7.19
CA ILE A 85 -0.48 3.25 5.85
C ILE A 85 0.01 4.71 5.77
N ALA A 86 -0.31 5.54 6.78
CA ALA A 86 0.12 6.93 6.83
C ALA A 86 1.65 7.04 6.85
N ASP A 87 2.33 6.26 7.69
CA ASP A 87 3.79 6.24 7.80
C ASP A 87 4.45 5.73 6.51
N SER A 88 3.86 4.72 5.85
CA SER A 88 4.33 4.21 4.55
C SER A 88 4.24 5.26 3.44
N ILE A 89 3.15 6.02 3.40
CA ILE A 89 3.00 7.14 2.44
C ILE A 89 4.00 8.24 2.77
N ALA A 90 4.19 8.57 4.06
CA ALA A 90 5.14 9.59 4.48
C ALA A 90 6.57 9.26 4.01
N GLN A 91 7.03 8.03 4.25
CA GLN A 91 8.33 7.55 3.78
C GLN A 91 8.46 7.59 2.25
N GLN A 92 7.37 7.36 1.50
CA GLN A 92 7.38 7.44 0.05
C GLN A 92 7.50 8.89 -0.44
N LEU A 93 6.82 9.84 0.22
CA LEU A 93 6.93 11.27 -0.09
C LEU A 93 8.32 11.83 0.22
N GLU A 94 8.94 11.39 1.32
CA GLU A 94 10.33 11.74 1.66
C GLU A 94 11.32 11.26 0.58
N LYS A 95 11.06 10.08 0.01
CA LYS A 95 11.81 9.52 -1.13
C LYS A 95 11.46 10.18 -2.47
N ARG A 96 10.71 11.29 -2.47
CA ARG A 96 10.31 12.05 -3.66
C ARG A 96 9.48 11.26 -4.68
N ILE A 97 8.74 10.25 -4.20
CA ILE A 97 7.74 9.57 -5.04
C ILE A 97 6.55 10.50 -5.22
N MET A 98 6.02 10.56 -6.44
CA MET A 98 4.84 11.38 -6.75
C MET A 98 3.66 11.00 -5.82
N PHE A 99 3.11 12.00 -5.12
CA PHE A 99 2.10 11.78 -4.07
C PHE A 99 0.87 11.01 -4.58
N ARG A 100 0.42 11.30 -5.80
CA ARG A 100 -0.71 10.63 -6.45
C ARG A 100 -0.46 9.12 -6.64
N ARG A 101 0.77 8.74 -6.97
CA ARG A 101 1.17 7.33 -7.12
C ARG A 101 1.21 6.62 -5.78
N ALA A 102 1.80 7.25 -4.76
CA ALA A 102 1.87 6.68 -3.41
C ALA A 102 0.48 6.42 -2.83
N MET A 103 -0.43 7.40 -2.93
CA MET A 103 -1.81 7.26 -2.46
C MET A 103 -2.59 6.18 -3.23
N LYS A 104 -2.55 6.19 -4.57
CA LYS A 104 -3.29 5.20 -5.37
C LYS A 104 -2.82 3.77 -5.09
N ARG A 105 -1.51 3.58 -4.92
CA ARG A 105 -0.94 2.28 -4.55
C ARG A 105 -1.40 1.83 -3.15
N ALA A 106 -1.37 2.73 -2.16
CA ALA A 106 -1.82 2.43 -0.81
C ALA A 106 -3.31 2.07 -0.76
N MET A 107 -4.17 2.81 -1.46
CA MET A 107 -5.61 2.50 -1.54
C MET A 107 -5.88 1.13 -2.16
N GLN A 108 -5.22 0.84 -3.29
CA GLN A 108 -5.38 -0.45 -3.98
C GLN A 108 -4.93 -1.62 -3.11
N ASN A 109 -3.83 -1.47 -2.36
CA ASN A 109 -3.37 -2.49 -1.42
C ASN A 109 -4.36 -2.73 -0.29
N ALA A 110 -4.90 -1.66 0.31
CA ALA A 110 -5.86 -1.75 1.40
C ALA A 110 -7.17 -2.41 0.95
N MET A 111 -7.72 -2.01 -0.19
CA MET A 111 -8.94 -2.61 -0.76
C MET A 111 -8.73 -4.08 -1.12
N ARG A 112 -7.56 -4.43 -1.69
CA ARG A 112 -7.22 -5.83 -2.02
C ARG A 112 -7.18 -6.75 -0.79
N LEU A 113 -6.81 -6.22 0.37
CA LEU A 113 -6.72 -6.98 1.62
C LEU A 113 -8.02 -6.99 2.43
N GLY A 114 -9.10 -6.44 1.87
CA GLY A 114 -10.45 -6.53 2.41
C GLY A 114 -10.90 -5.34 3.26
N ALA A 115 -10.26 -4.17 3.14
CA ALA A 115 -10.85 -2.95 3.67
C ALA A 115 -12.16 -2.63 2.92
N GLN A 116 -13.22 -2.27 3.64
CA GLN A 116 -14.52 -1.94 3.04
C GLN A 116 -14.55 -0.53 2.45
N GLY A 117 -13.65 0.33 2.93
CA GLY A 117 -13.33 1.59 2.29
C GLY A 117 -12.14 2.28 2.91
N ILE A 118 -11.56 3.20 2.15
CA ILE A 118 -10.40 3.98 2.55
C ILE A 118 -10.56 5.41 2.06
N LYS A 119 -10.18 6.37 2.89
CA LYS A 119 -10.04 7.78 2.53
C LYS A 119 -8.64 8.22 2.91
N ILE A 120 -7.93 8.82 1.97
CA ILE A 120 -6.59 9.37 2.20
C ILE A 120 -6.64 10.85 1.83
N MET A 121 -6.17 11.71 2.72
CA MET A 121 -6.05 13.15 2.52
C MET A 121 -4.60 13.56 2.72
N SER A 122 -4.04 14.24 1.74
CA SER A 122 -2.70 14.83 1.79
C SER A 122 -2.82 16.35 1.75
N SER A 123 -2.23 17.04 2.72
CA SER A 123 -2.25 18.49 2.83
C SER A 123 -0.83 19.03 2.92
N GLY A 124 -0.51 20.05 2.11
CA GLY A 124 0.78 20.73 2.15
C GLY A 124 1.24 21.17 0.76
N ARG A 125 2.56 21.38 0.62
CA ARG A 125 3.21 21.75 -0.64
C ARG A 125 3.43 20.52 -1.54
N LEU A 126 2.32 19.98 -2.04
CA LEU A 126 2.32 18.76 -2.85
C LEU A 126 3.14 18.94 -4.14
N ASN A 127 4.04 17.99 -4.41
CA ASN A 127 5.03 18.06 -5.50
C ASN A 127 5.97 19.28 -5.46
N GLY A 128 6.14 19.92 -4.30
CA GLY A 128 7.03 21.08 -4.16
C GLY A 128 6.48 22.39 -4.72
N ILE A 129 5.18 22.44 -5.04
CA ILE A 129 4.51 23.67 -5.49
C ILE A 129 4.46 24.67 -4.31
N GLU A 130 4.63 25.95 -4.61
CA GLU A 130 4.73 27.03 -3.63
C GLU A 130 3.45 27.17 -2.77
N ILE A 131 2.29 27.13 -3.42
CA ILE A 131 0.99 27.20 -2.75
C ILE A 131 0.59 25.83 -2.22
N ALA A 132 0.37 25.74 -0.91
CA ALA A 132 -0.12 24.53 -0.28
C ALA A 132 -1.58 24.24 -0.70
N ARG A 133 -1.87 22.96 -0.94
CA ARG A 133 -3.23 22.49 -1.24
C ARG A 133 -3.54 21.19 -0.52
N THR A 134 -4.82 20.88 -0.44
CA THR A 134 -5.30 19.63 0.14
C THR A 134 -5.97 18.81 -0.95
N GLU A 135 -5.41 17.63 -1.23
CA GLU A 135 -5.99 16.66 -2.14
C GLU A 135 -6.43 15.42 -1.34
N TRP A 136 -7.61 14.89 -1.66
CA TRP A 136 -8.09 13.67 -1.04
C TRP A 136 -8.61 12.71 -2.09
N TYR A 137 -8.38 11.42 -1.82
CA TYR A 137 -8.90 10.32 -2.60
C TYR A 137 -9.71 9.40 -1.67
N ARG A 138 -10.82 8.87 -2.19
CA ARG A 138 -11.68 7.96 -1.46
C ARG A 138 -12.07 6.80 -2.37
N GLU A 139 -12.03 5.60 -1.81
CA GLU A 139 -12.45 4.37 -2.45
C GLU A 139 -13.32 3.57 -1.47
N GLY A 140 -14.39 2.95 -1.96
CA GLY A 140 -15.33 2.22 -1.10
C GLY A 140 -16.18 3.11 -0.19
N ARG A 141 -16.65 2.53 0.92
CA ARG A 141 -17.55 3.18 1.89
C ARG A 141 -16.77 3.66 3.11
N VAL A 142 -16.97 4.92 3.52
CA VAL A 142 -16.39 5.48 4.75
C VAL A 142 -17.44 6.36 5.45
N PRO A 143 -18.35 5.76 6.26
CA PRO A 143 -19.42 6.49 6.91
C PRO A 143 -18.94 7.18 8.20
N LEU A 144 -18.57 8.47 8.10
CA LEU A 144 -18.05 9.23 9.26
C LEU A 144 -19.10 9.60 10.32
N HIS A 145 -20.39 9.50 9.98
CA HIS A 145 -21.49 9.82 10.90
C HIS A 145 -21.95 8.61 11.73
N THR A 146 -21.57 7.39 11.32
CA THR A 146 -22.03 6.16 11.97
C THR A 146 -21.08 5.76 13.09
N LEU A 147 -21.46 5.95 14.34
CA LEU A 147 -20.62 5.59 15.50
C LEU A 147 -20.35 4.07 15.61
N ARG A 148 -21.21 3.24 15.02
CA ARG A 148 -21.04 1.78 14.97
C ARG A 148 -19.96 1.33 13.98
N ALA A 149 -19.58 2.18 13.04
CA ALA A 149 -18.58 1.87 12.04
C ALA A 149 -17.18 1.79 12.67
N ASP A 150 -16.47 0.68 12.48
CA ASP A 150 -15.08 0.55 12.91
C ASP A 150 -14.18 1.28 11.91
N ILE A 151 -13.88 2.54 12.24
CA ILE A 151 -13.05 3.42 11.44
C ILE A 151 -11.76 3.67 12.20
N ASP A 152 -10.67 3.21 11.62
CA ASP A 152 -9.33 3.45 12.09
C ASP A 152 -8.77 4.73 11.46
N TYR A 153 -8.11 5.56 12.28
CA TYR A 153 -7.56 6.84 11.87
C TYR A 153 -6.06 6.88 12.13
N GLY A 154 -5.30 7.22 11.09
CA GLY A 154 -3.86 7.38 11.14
C GLY A 154 -3.43 8.75 10.66
N PHE A 155 -2.41 9.30 11.33
CA PHE A 155 -1.80 10.56 10.94
C PHE A 155 -0.28 10.41 10.81
N GLY A 156 0.24 10.83 9.66
CA GLY A 156 1.66 10.82 9.34
C GLY A 156 2.10 12.17 8.82
N GLU A 157 3.30 12.58 9.20
CA GLU A 157 3.94 13.79 8.69
C GLU A 157 5.16 13.37 7.89
N ALA A 158 5.30 13.93 6.68
CA ALA A 158 6.45 13.73 5.83
C ALA A 158 7.31 14.99 5.83
N GLU A 159 8.56 14.86 6.24
CA GLU A 159 9.52 15.96 6.24
C GLU A 159 10.21 16.02 4.87
N THR A 160 9.75 16.91 4.00
CA THR A 160 10.33 17.11 2.66
C THR A 160 11.21 18.35 2.63
N THR A 161 12.06 18.47 1.60
CA THR A 161 12.90 19.68 1.39
C THR A 161 12.07 20.96 1.28
N TYR A 162 10.82 20.87 0.84
CA TYR A 162 9.93 22.01 0.65
C TYR A 162 9.06 22.30 1.89
N GLY A 163 9.24 21.56 2.98
CA GLY A 163 8.46 21.67 4.21
C GLY A 163 7.71 20.39 4.56
N ILE A 164 6.71 20.51 5.44
CA ILE A 164 5.98 19.38 6.00
C ILE A 164 4.73 19.10 5.16
N ILE A 165 4.51 17.82 4.83
CA ILE A 165 3.26 17.34 4.23
C ILE A 165 2.54 16.47 5.26
N GLY A 166 1.31 16.84 5.59
CA GLY A 166 0.45 16.08 6.48
C GLY A 166 -0.38 15.06 5.70
N ILE A 167 -0.43 13.82 6.19
CA ILE A 167 -1.20 12.72 5.61
C ILE A 167 -2.18 12.22 6.66
N LYS A 168 -3.46 12.26 6.32
CA LYS A 168 -4.56 11.74 7.15
C LYS A 168 -5.18 10.56 6.43
N VAL A 169 -5.29 9.43 7.12
CA VAL A 169 -5.84 8.18 6.58
C VAL A 169 -7.01 7.74 7.45
N TRP A 170 -8.12 7.40 6.80
CA TRP A 170 -9.25 6.72 7.41
C TRP A 170 -9.44 5.37 6.73
N VAL A 171 -9.47 4.29 7.51
CA VAL A 171 -9.73 2.94 7.01
C VAL A 171 -10.99 2.41 7.68
N TYR A 172 -11.98 2.05 6.88
CA TYR A 172 -13.20 1.42 7.35
C TYR A 172 -13.06 -0.10 7.23
N LYS A 173 -13.06 -0.79 8.38
CA LYS A 173 -12.86 -2.24 8.47
C LYS A 173 -14.18 -3.01 8.48
N GLY A 174 -15.30 -2.31 8.70
CA GLY A 174 -16.65 -2.87 8.81
C GLY A 174 -17.40 -2.30 9.99
N ASP A 175 -18.66 -2.68 10.13
CA ASP A 175 -19.44 -2.34 11.32
C ASP A 175 -19.10 -3.32 12.44
N ARG A 176 -18.93 -2.81 13.67
CA ARG A 176 -18.95 -3.70 14.84
C ARG A 176 -20.37 -4.21 15.02
N LEU A 177 -20.52 -5.53 15.18
CA LEU A 177 -21.81 -6.09 15.59
C LEU A 177 -22.14 -5.60 17.01
N ALA A 178 -23.44 -5.62 17.36
CA ALA A 178 -23.97 -5.09 18.62
C ALA A 178 -23.31 -5.66 19.90
N ASN A 179 -22.52 -6.73 19.79
CA ASN A 179 -21.86 -7.42 20.91
C ASN A 179 -20.42 -6.94 21.16
N GLY A 180 -19.93 -5.93 20.45
CA GLY A 180 -18.58 -5.39 20.66
C GLY A 180 -17.44 -6.20 20.04
N ASP A 181 -17.75 -7.33 19.41
CA ASP A 181 -16.78 -8.12 18.65
C ASP A 181 -16.35 -7.40 17.36
N ALA A 182 -15.05 -7.45 17.07
CA ALA A 182 -14.51 -6.92 15.83
C ALA A 182 -15.10 -7.66 14.62
N PRO A 183 -15.40 -6.98 13.50
CA PRO A 183 -15.91 -7.64 12.32
C PRO A 183 -14.92 -8.71 11.84
N VAL A 184 -15.39 -9.96 11.78
CA VAL A 184 -14.65 -11.04 11.11
C VAL A 184 -14.62 -10.67 9.63
N ILE A 185 -13.47 -10.21 9.16
CA ILE A 185 -13.24 -10.02 7.73
C ILE A 185 -13.22 -11.43 7.12
N ASP A 186 -14.33 -11.81 6.51
CA ASP A 186 -14.50 -13.07 5.80
C ASP A 186 -13.49 -13.08 4.65
N VAL A 187 -12.39 -13.82 4.84
CA VAL A 187 -11.39 -14.04 3.80
C VAL A 187 -11.90 -15.26 3.05
N PRO A 188 -12.23 -15.16 1.74
CA PRO A 188 -12.49 -16.36 0.96
C PRO A 188 -11.20 -17.19 0.98
N ASN A 189 -11.21 -18.31 1.72
CA ASN A 189 -10.11 -19.25 1.70
C ASN A 189 -9.97 -19.79 0.26
N ASP A 190 -8.80 -19.61 -0.33
CA ASP A 190 -8.47 -20.16 -1.67
C ASP A 190 -8.52 -21.70 -1.72
N ASP A 191 -8.77 -22.37 -0.59
CA ASP A 191 -8.98 -23.81 -0.50
C ASP A 191 -10.30 -24.29 -1.16
N ASP A 192 -11.31 -23.43 -1.32
CA ASP A 192 -12.56 -23.82 -1.99
C ASP A 192 -12.41 -23.94 -3.52
N LYS A 193 -11.37 -23.35 -4.12
CA LYS A 193 -11.08 -23.56 -5.56
C LYS A 193 -10.51 -24.94 -5.85
N LYS A 194 -9.87 -25.61 -4.88
CA LYS A 194 -9.35 -26.97 -5.05
C LYS A 194 -10.41 -28.06 -4.90
N ARG A 195 -11.61 -27.75 -4.40
CA ARG A 195 -12.73 -28.70 -4.28
C ARG A 195 -13.56 -28.84 -5.55
N ARG A 196 -13.42 -27.92 -6.52
CA ARG A 196 -13.96 -28.11 -7.88
C ARG A 196 -12.99 -28.97 -8.69
N GLY A 197 -13.08 -30.28 -8.51
CA GLY A 197 -12.41 -31.23 -9.40
C GLY A 197 -12.80 -31.00 -10.87
N PRO A 198 -11.98 -31.43 -11.84
CA PRO A 198 -12.30 -31.29 -13.26
C PRO A 198 -13.61 -32.01 -13.55
N ARG A 199 -14.56 -31.31 -14.20
CA ARG A 199 -15.77 -31.94 -14.75
C ARG A 199 -15.33 -33.16 -15.56
N ARG A 200 -15.82 -34.34 -15.16
CA ARG A 200 -15.65 -35.56 -15.93
C ARG A 200 -16.31 -35.34 -17.29
N ASP A 201 -15.50 -35.43 -18.34
CA ASP A 201 -15.91 -35.55 -19.72
C ASP A 201 -16.50 -36.97 -19.88
N ASP A 202 -17.79 -37.12 -19.62
CA ASP A 202 -18.51 -38.36 -19.91
C ASP A 202 -18.75 -38.43 -21.43
N GLY A 203 -17.93 -39.25 -22.08
CA GLY A 203 -17.93 -39.42 -23.52
C GLY A 203 -19.14 -40.18 -24.09
N LYS A 204 -19.61 -39.64 -25.23
CA LYS A 204 -20.03 -40.33 -26.48
C LYS A 204 -21.48 -40.94 -26.51
N PRO A 205 -22.18 -41.05 -27.67
CA PRO A 205 -21.60 -41.32 -28.99
C PRO A 205 -22.06 -40.55 -30.23
N ALA A 206 -21.25 -40.78 -31.28
CA ALA A 206 -21.34 -40.25 -32.64
C ALA A 206 -22.59 -40.71 -33.39
N GLY A 207 -23.11 -39.86 -34.30
CA GLY A 207 -24.06 -40.31 -35.32
C GLY A 207 -24.80 -39.23 -36.10
N ARG A 208 -24.16 -38.61 -37.10
CA ARG A 208 -24.68 -38.48 -38.49
C ARG A 208 -23.78 -37.57 -39.35
N PRO A 209 -23.31 -38.03 -40.53
CA PRO A 209 -22.63 -37.16 -41.48
C PRO A 209 -23.69 -36.42 -42.32
N ARG A 210 -23.62 -35.09 -42.38
CA ARG A 210 -24.46 -34.31 -43.31
C ARG A 210 -23.76 -34.25 -44.66
N ALA A 211 -24.44 -34.80 -45.65
CA ALA A 211 -24.01 -34.94 -47.03
C ALA A 211 -23.87 -33.59 -47.77
N LYS A 212 -23.00 -33.66 -48.79
CA LYS A 212 -22.74 -32.71 -49.89
C LYS A 212 -23.94 -31.90 -50.37
N THR A 213 -23.68 -30.63 -50.68
CA THR A 213 -24.21 -30.00 -51.89
C THR A 213 -23.10 -29.17 -52.53
N THR A 214 -22.54 -29.72 -53.60
CA THR A 214 -21.73 -29.04 -54.60
C THR A 214 -22.41 -29.27 -55.94
N THR A 215 -22.83 -28.18 -56.59
CA THR A 215 -23.08 -28.07 -58.05
C THR A 215 -22.82 -26.58 -58.36
N ALA A 216 -21.64 -26.21 -58.91
CA ALA A 216 -21.25 -26.23 -60.32
C ALA A 216 -22.13 -25.27 -61.16
N GLY A 217 -21.63 -24.28 -61.93
CA GLY A 217 -20.27 -23.98 -62.40
C GLY A 217 -20.22 -22.57 -63.02
N PRO A 218 -19.52 -22.35 -64.16
CA PRO A 218 -18.17 -21.77 -64.17
C PRO A 218 -18.01 -20.52 -65.06
N GLY A 219 -16.93 -19.76 -64.86
CA GLY A 219 -16.51 -18.71 -65.80
C GLY A 219 -15.31 -17.90 -65.29
N ALA A 220 -14.12 -18.25 -65.77
CA ALA A 220 -12.88 -17.47 -65.65
C ALA A 220 -12.50 -16.95 -67.07
N PRO A 221 -11.39 -16.21 -67.27
CA PRO A 221 -10.84 -15.04 -66.57
C PRO A 221 -10.45 -13.91 -67.57
N ALA A 222 -10.15 -12.68 -67.11
CA ALA A 222 -9.36 -11.75 -67.94
C ALA A 222 -8.63 -10.64 -67.14
N ALA A 223 -7.32 -10.56 -67.42
CA ALA A 223 -6.46 -9.37 -67.51
C ALA A 223 -6.06 -8.52 -66.27
N ARG A 224 -4.82 -8.79 -65.83
CA ARG A 224 -3.77 -7.95 -65.18
C ARG A 224 -3.47 -6.62 -65.93
N PRO A 225 -2.48 -5.78 -65.51
CA PRO A 225 -1.89 -5.45 -64.19
C PRO A 225 -1.76 -3.90 -63.98
N ALA A 226 -1.23 -3.32 -62.90
CA ALA A 226 0.20 -3.04 -62.75
C ALA A 226 0.50 -2.35 -61.40
N ARG A 227 1.61 -2.81 -60.82
CA ARG A 227 2.28 -2.33 -59.62
C ARG A 227 3.50 -1.54 -60.08
N ALA A 228 3.67 -0.30 -59.61
CA ALA A 228 4.97 0.36 -59.63
C ALA A 228 5.66 0.09 -58.29
N LYS A 229 6.84 -0.54 -58.35
CA LYS A 229 7.78 -0.71 -57.25
C LYS A 229 9.17 -0.42 -57.80
N LYS A 230 9.96 0.36 -57.04
CA LYS A 230 11.44 0.33 -56.84
C LYS A 230 12.10 1.72 -56.97
N PRO A 231 13.33 1.91 -56.45
CA PRO A 231 13.96 1.25 -55.29
C PRO A 231 14.72 2.22 -54.34
N ASP A 232 15.13 1.67 -53.20
CA ASP A 232 16.02 2.20 -52.17
C ASP A 232 17.50 2.40 -52.62
N GLY A 233 18.16 3.37 -51.97
CA GLY A 233 19.48 3.18 -51.34
C GLY A 233 20.66 4.02 -51.83
N ALA A 234 21.18 4.94 -50.98
CA ALA A 234 22.46 4.82 -50.26
C ALA A 234 23.15 6.17 -49.93
N ALA A 235 23.77 6.22 -48.73
CA ALA A 235 24.84 7.11 -48.25
C ALA A 235 24.49 8.60 -48.03
N GLU A 236 24.97 9.36 -47.04
CA GLU A 236 25.91 9.19 -45.91
C GLU A 236 25.81 10.49 -45.08
N GLY A 237 26.30 10.48 -43.83
CA GLY A 237 26.96 11.68 -43.28
C GLY A 237 26.14 12.62 -42.40
N VAL A 238 26.18 12.36 -41.09
CA VAL A 238 25.86 13.31 -40.02
C VAL A 238 26.95 14.38 -39.95
N ALA A 239 26.58 15.67 -40.02
CA ALA A 239 27.43 16.78 -39.61
C ALA A 239 26.68 17.68 -38.62
N VAL A 240 27.36 17.89 -37.49
CA VAL A 240 26.92 18.51 -36.25
C VAL A 240 26.93 20.03 -36.40
N ALA A 241 25.84 20.70 -36.01
CA ALA A 241 25.80 22.16 -35.83
C ALA A 241 26.14 22.49 -34.36
N ALA A 242 27.25 23.18 -34.14
CA ALA A 242 27.62 23.79 -32.87
C ALA A 242 27.14 25.26 -32.83
N PRO A 243 26.64 25.77 -31.68
CA PRO A 243 26.37 27.20 -31.51
C PRO A 243 27.62 27.96 -31.05
N ALA A 244 27.72 29.21 -31.52
CA ALA A 244 28.80 30.15 -31.24
C ALA A 244 28.74 30.72 -29.82
N GLU A 245 29.86 30.66 -29.10
CA GLU A 245 30.11 31.35 -27.83
C GLU A 245 30.99 32.57 -28.09
N LYS A 246 30.61 33.72 -27.53
CA LYS A 246 31.30 35.01 -27.67
C LYS A 246 32.54 35.06 -26.79
N ALA A 247 33.66 35.50 -27.37
CA ALA A 247 34.88 35.91 -26.68
C ALA A 247 34.70 37.25 -25.96
N GLY A 248 35.46 37.44 -24.88
CA GLY A 248 35.46 38.65 -24.06
C GLY A 248 36.19 39.84 -24.66
N GLU A 249 35.76 41.01 -24.22
CA GLU A 249 36.54 42.07 -23.57
C GLU A 249 35.59 42.81 -22.61
#